data_AF-A0AAV0K7B0-F1
#
_entry.id   AF-A0AAV0K7B0-F1
#
_cell.length_a   1.000
_cell.length_b   1.000
_cell.length_c   1.000
_cell.angle_alpha   90.00
_cell.angle_beta   90.00
_cell.angle_gamma   90.00
#
_symmetry.space_group_name_H-M   'P 1'
#
loop_
_entity.id
_entity.type
_entity.pdbx_description
1 polymer ?
#
loop_
_entity_poly.entity_id
_entity_poly.type
_entity_poly.pdbx_seq_one_letter_code
_entity_poly.pdbx_strand_id
1 'polypeptide(L)'
;MHKVTSTSSLGPGGLDLTQSFFKPIQNTAPPSPTKRHTKISVIGVGNVGMAIAQTILTQDLADELALVDAVKDKLRGEMLDLQHAAAFLPRTQILSSTDYSVTAGSDLCIVTAGARQNPGESRLNLLQRNVGLFKKIIPPLAQLSPDAILLIVSNPVDVLTYVAWKLSGFPSNRVIGSGTNLDSSRFRFLIADHLDVNAQDVQVKPTVHLIEVHGLCSYHLVSIGFARTYIVYIGSS
;
A
#
# COMPACT_ATOMS: atom_id res chain seq x y z
N MET A 1 -55.63 -13.08 24.62
CA MET A 1 -54.30 -13.71 24.77
C MET A 1 -53.56 -13.02 25.90
N HIS A 2 -53.23 -13.78 26.95
CA HIS A 2 -52.62 -13.29 28.19
C HIS A 2 -51.19 -12.79 27.99
N LYS A 3 -50.87 -11.63 28.57
CA LYS A 3 -49.49 -11.15 28.76
C LYS A 3 -48.83 -12.02 29.84
N VAL A 4 -47.78 -12.74 29.47
CA VAL A 4 -46.95 -13.50 30.42
C VAL A 4 -45.87 -12.58 30.95
N THR A 5 -45.98 -12.24 32.24
CA THR A 5 -44.98 -11.50 33.00
C THR A 5 -43.91 -12.48 33.44
N SER A 6 -42.69 -12.40 32.89
CA SER A 6 -41.57 -13.26 33.30
C SER A 6 -40.97 -12.74 34.60
N THR A 7 -41.43 -13.28 35.73
CA THR A 7 -40.76 -13.18 37.03
C THR A 7 -39.56 -14.13 37.06
N SER A 8 -38.36 -13.61 36.81
CA SER A 8 -37.10 -14.33 37.07
C SER A 8 -36.61 -14.02 38.49
N SER A 9 -37.21 -14.67 39.49
CA SER A 9 -36.71 -14.65 40.87
C SER A 9 -36.39 -16.08 41.30
N LEU A 10 -35.19 -16.55 40.98
CA LEU A 10 -34.66 -17.84 41.44
C LEU A 10 -33.48 -17.57 42.38
N GLY A 11 -33.74 -17.57 43.68
CA GLY A 11 -32.73 -17.54 44.74
C GLY A 11 -33.37 -17.41 46.13
N PRO A 12 -32.93 -18.18 47.15
CA PRO A 12 -33.47 -18.04 48.50
C PRO A 12 -33.00 -16.69 49.07
N GLY A 13 -33.93 -15.75 49.27
CA GLY A 13 -33.66 -14.47 49.92
C GLY A 13 -33.92 -13.19 49.11
N GLY A 14 -34.51 -13.25 47.92
CA GLY A 14 -35.00 -12.05 47.23
C GLY A 14 -33.93 -11.03 46.79
N LEU A 15 -32.65 -11.44 46.77
CA LEU A 15 -31.57 -10.61 46.26
C LEU A 15 -31.50 -10.76 44.73
N ASP A 16 -31.76 -9.67 44.02
CA ASP A 16 -31.61 -9.57 42.57
C ASP A 16 -30.11 -9.64 42.19
N LEU A 17 -29.63 -10.87 42.00
CA LEU A 17 -28.24 -11.18 41.66
C LEU A 17 -27.79 -10.50 40.35
N THR A 18 -28.72 -10.10 39.49
CA THR A 18 -28.40 -9.43 38.23
C THR A 18 -27.78 -8.05 38.47
N GLN A 19 -28.23 -7.31 39.48
CA GLN A 19 -27.72 -5.97 39.80
C GLN A 19 -26.38 -5.99 40.54
N SER A 20 -26.06 -7.10 41.23
CA SER A 20 -24.80 -7.21 42.00
C SER A 20 -23.61 -7.64 41.13
N PHE A 21 -23.85 -8.40 40.06
CA PHE A 21 -22.80 -8.81 39.12
C PHE A 21 -22.63 -7.86 37.94
N PHE A 22 -23.72 -7.26 37.44
CA PHE A 22 -23.65 -6.29 36.33
C PHE A 22 -23.77 -4.88 36.87
N LYS A 23 -22.69 -4.34 37.42
CA LYS A 23 -22.56 -2.90 37.64
C LYS A 23 -22.11 -2.27 36.31
N PRO A 24 -22.95 -1.45 35.63
CA PRO A 24 -22.51 -0.73 34.45
C PRO A 24 -21.39 0.23 34.86
N ILE A 25 -20.28 0.25 34.12
CA ILE A 25 -19.21 1.22 34.36
C ILE A 25 -19.78 2.60 34.00
N GLN A 26 -20.19 3.37 35.01
CA GLN A 26 -20.92 4.64 34.85
C GLN A 26 -20.08 5.82 34.31
N ASN A 27 -18.93 5.56 33.67
CA ASN A 27 -18.09 6.62 33.10
C ASN A 27 -17.09 6.10 32.06
N THR A 28 -17.50 5.20 31.16
CA THR A 28 -16.73 5.02 29.93
C THR A 28 -17.03 6.20 29.03
N ALA A 29 -16.00 6.94 28.60
CA ALA A 29 -16.12 7.81 27.44
C ALA A 29 -16.84 7.03 26.32
N PRO A 30 -17.74 7.66 25.54
CA PRO A 30 -18.40 6.98 24.44
C PRO A 30 -17.32 6.27 23.60
N PRO A 31 -17.56 5.03 23.13
CA PRO A 31 -16.61 4.37 22.25
C PRO A 31 -16.31 5.35 21.11
N SER A 32 -15.03 5.72 20.97
CA SER A 32 -14.56 6.58 19.87
C SER A 32 -15.19 6.04 18.58
N PRO A 33 -15.80 6.86 17.70
CA PRO A 33 -16.53 6.36 16.54
C PRO A 33 -15.65 5.36 15.76
N THR A 34 -16.03 4.08 15.82
CA THR A 34 -15.17 2.91 15.58
C THR A 34 -15.02 2.53 14.09
N LYS A 35 -14.87 3.49 13.20
CA LYS A 35 -14.26 3.26 11.88
C LYS A 35 -13.66 4.57 11.38
N ARG A 36 -12.34 4.70 11.44
CA ARG A 36 -11.65 5.82 10.79
C ARG A 36 -11.84 5.61 9.29
N HIS A 37 -12.56 6.53 8.66
CA HIS A 37 -12.80 6.51 7.22
C HIS A 37 -11.44 6.49 6.50
N THR A 38 -11.14 5.39 5.81
CA THR A 38 -9.84 5.20 5.18
C THR A 38 -9.94 5.52 3.69
N LYS A 39 -9.18 6.55 3.26
CA LYS A 39 -9.15 6.98 1.86
C LYS A 39 -7.79 6.71 1.23
N ILE A 40 -7.79 5.98 0.11
CA ILE A 40 -6.58 5.67 -0.66
C ILE A 40 -6.69 6.29 -2.05
N SER A 41 -5.65 7.01 -2.46
CA SER A 41 -5.51 7.56 -3.81
C SER A 41 -4.47 6.79 -4.61
N VAL A 42 -4.81 6.37 -5.83
CA VAL A 42 -3.87 5.75 -6.78
C VAL A 42 -3.66 6.68 -7.96
N ILE A 43 -2.40 7.06 -8.18
CA ILE A 43 -1.99 7.98 -9.25
C ILE A 43 -1.34 7.15 -10.36
N GLY A 44 -2.00 7.15 -11.51
CA GLY A 44 -1.70 6.35 -12.70
C GLY A 44 -2.59 5.11 -12.77
N VAL A 45 -3.48 5.03 -13.76
CA VAL A 45 -4.30 3.85 -14.07
C VAL A 45 -3.62 2.97 -15.13
N GLY A 46 -2.31 2.79 -15.00
CA GLY A 46 -1.55 1.78 -15.74
C GLY A 46 -1.84 0.37 -15.22
N ASN A 47 -1.24 -0.65 -15.82
CA ASN A 47 -1.42 -2.05 -15.38
C ASN A 47 -1.08 -2.23 -13.89
N VAL A 48 -0.04 -1.55 -13.41
CA VAL A 48 0.37 -1.59 -11.99
C VAL A 48 -0.67 -0.91 -11.10
N GLY A 49 -1.11 0.29 -11.46
CA GLY A 49 -2.13 1.02 -10.68
C GLY A 49 -3.46 0.30 -10.62
N MET A 50 -3.88 -0.32 -11.72
CA MET A 50 -5.13 -1.10 -11.76
C MET A 50 -5.05 -2.38 -10.94
N ALA A 51 -3.91 -3.09 -10.98
CA ALA A 51 -3.71 -4.25 -10.11
C ALA A 51 -3.78 -3.87 -8.61
N ILE A 52 -3.20 -2.73 -8.24
CA ILE A 52 -3.27 -2.20 -6.87
C ILE A 52 -4.71 -1.80 -6.51
N ALA A 53 -5.41 -1.07 -7.38
CA ALA A 53 -6.79 -0.67 -7.17
C ALA A 53 -7.72 -1.88 -6.97
N GLN A 54 -7.61 -2.91 -7.82
CA GLN A 54 -8.37 -4.15 -7.68
C GLN A 54 -8.05 -4.89 -6.38
N THR A 55 -6.77 -4.92 -5.98
CA THR A 55 -6.36 -5.54 -4.71
C THR A 55 -6.96 -4.80 -3.50
N ILE A 56 -6.95 -3.47 -3.52
CA ILE A 56 -7.56 -2.65 -2.45
C ILE A 56 -9.05 -2.96 -2.31
N LEU A 57 -9.78 -3.05 -3.43
CA LEU A 57 -11.21 -3.31 -3.43
C LEU A 57 -11.54 -4.75 -3.01
N THR A 58 -10.81 -5.74 -3.52
CA THR A 58 -11.04 -7.16 -3.21
C THR A 58 -10.69 -7.53 -1.77
N GLN A 59 -9.74 -6.82 -1.15
CA GLN A 59 -9.32 -7.04 0.23
C GLN A 59 -10.02 -6.12 1.26
N ASP A 60 -10.98 -5.28 0.84
CA ASP A 60 -11.71 -4.34 1.70
C ASP A 60 -10.78 -3.39 2.51
N LEU A 61 -9.72 -2.87 1.87
CA LEU A 61 -8.70 -2.08 2.58
C LEU A 61 -9.05 -0.60 2.74
N ALA A 62 -10.06 -0.10 2.03
CA ALA A 62 -10.42 1.31 2.00
C ALA A 62 -11.94 1.51 1.87
N ASP A 63 -12.44 2.56 2.53
CA ASP A 63 -13.82 3.02 2.39
C ASP A 63 -13.98 3.89 1.13
N GLU A 64 -12.91 4.61 0.73
CA GLU A 64 -12.88 5.44 -0.47
C GLU A 64 -11.59 5.21 -1.28
N LEU A 65 -11.74 4.98 -2.58
CA LEU A 65 -10.67 4.82 -3.55
C LEU A 65 -10.76 5.93 -4.61
N ALA A 66 -9.72 6.76 -4.70
CA ALA A 66 -9.62 7.79 -5.72
C ALA A 66 -8.58 7.41 -6.79
N LEU A 67 -8.97 7.47 -8.06
CA LEU A 67 -8.10 7.18 -9.20
C LEU A 67 -7.81 8.46 -9.98
N VAL A 68 -6.53 8.74 -10.22
CA VAL A 68 -6.09 9.90 -11.00
C VAL A 68 -5.18 9.47 -12.12
N ASP A 69 -5.49 9.88 -13.35
CA ASP A 69 -4.63 9.69 -14.51
C ASP A 69 -4.80 10.86 -15.49
N ALA A 70 -3.79 11.13 -16.31
CA ALA A 70 -3.84 12.17 -17.34
C ALA A 70 -4.70 11.76 -18.55
N VAL A 71 -4.85 10.46 -18.82
CA VAL A 71 -5.58 9.94 -19.98
C VAL A 71 -7.05 9.69 -19.61
N LYS A 72 -7.90 10.70 -19.86
CA LYS A 72 -9.33 10.71 -19.48
C LYS A 72 -10.11 9.48 -19.98
N ASP A 73 -9.94 9.10 -21.24
CA ASP A 73 -10.71 7.99 -21.82
C ASP A 73 -10.33 6.66 -21.18
N LYS A 74 -9.04 6.46 -20.92
CA LYS A 74 -8.56 5.29 -20.20
C LYS A 74 -9.09 5.26 -18.77
N LEU A 75 -8.96 6.37 -18.05
CA LEU A 75 -9.46 6.50 -16.68
C LEU A 75 -10.95 6.17 -16.58
N ARG A 76 -11.76 6.68 -17.52
CA ARG A 76 -13.20 6.40 -17.57
C ARG A 76 -13.49 4.92 -17.82
N GLY A 77 -12.77 4.29 -18.75
CA GLY A 77 -12.95 2.86 -19.04
C GLY A 77 -12.65 2.00 -17.81
N GLU A 78 -11.49 2.21 -17.20
CA GLU A 78 -11.05 1.46 -16.01
C GLU A 78 -11.97 1.69 -14.81
N MET A 79 -12.46 2.92 -14.62
CA MET A 79 -13.45 3.23 -13.57
C MET A 79 -14.75 2.46 -13.77
N LEU A 80 -15.28 2.39 -14.99
CA LEU A 80 -16.52 1.67 -15.29
C LEU A 80 -16.35 0.17 -15.03
N ASP A 81 -15.20 -0.40 -15.41
CA ASP A 81 -14.91 -1.81 -15.16
C ASP A 81 -14.86 -2.12 -13.66
N LEU A 82 -14.23 -1.25 -12.86
CA LEU A 82 -14.23 -1.40 -11.40
C LEU A 82 -15.61 -1.22 -10.78
N GLN A 83 -16.43 -0.30 -11.29
CA GLN A 83 -17.80 -0.10 -10.79
C GLN A 83 -18.72 -1.26 -11.13
N HIS A 84 -18.59 -1.86 -12.31
CA HIS A 84 -19.32 -3.07 -12.66
C HIS A 84 -18.89 -4.25 -11.78
N ALA A 85 -17.59 -4.37 -11.47
CA ALA A 85 -17.09 -5.34 -10.51
C ALA A 85 -17.56 -5.06 -9.08
N ALA A 86 -17.81 -3.78 -8.73
CA ALA A 86 -18.23 -3.37 -7.38
C ALA A 86 -19.58 -3.96 -6.94
N ALA A 87 -20.41 -4.44 -7.87
CA ALA A 87 -21.60 -5.22 -7.54
C ALA A 87 -21.29 -6.48 -6.70
N PHE A 88 -20.05 -6.98 -6.78
CA PHE A 88 -19.56 -8.15 -6.07
C PHE A 88 -18.55 -7.82 -4.95
N LEU A 89 -18.23 -6.55 -4.74
CA LEU A 89 -17.20 -6.09 -3.81
C LEU A 89 -17.81 -5.38 -2.60
N PRO A 90 -17.03 -5.20 -1.51
CA PRO A 90 -17.41 -4.37 -0.38
C PRO A 90 -17.83 -2.95 -0.82
N ARG A 91 -18.60 -2.26 0.04
CA ARG A 91 -19.08 -0.89 -0.25
C ARG A 91 -17.93 0.14 -0.15
N THR A 92 -17.03 0.13 -1.13
CA THR A 92 -16.01 1.16 -1.31
C THR A 92 -16.50 2.19 -2.32
N GLN A 93 -16.42 3.47 -1.98
CA GLN A 93 -16.71 4.55 -2.91
C GLN A 93 -15.54 4.72 -3.89
N ILE A 94 -15.80 4.61 -5.19
CA ILE A 94 -14.78 4.77 -6.23
C ILE A 94 -14.98 6.12 -6.92
N LEU A 95 -13.97 6.99 -6.81
CA LEU A 95 -13.90 8.27 -7.51
C LEU A 95 -12.81 8.21 -8.59
N SER A 96 -13.03 8.88 -9.70
CA SER A 96 -11.96 9.09 -10.69
C SER A 96 -12.02 10.49 -11.28
N SER A 97 -10.85 11.10 -11.49
CA SER A 97 -10.73 12.39 -12.19
C SER A 97 -9.33 12.58 -12.75
N THR A 98 -9.20 13.43 -13.76
CA THR A 98 -7.89 13.91 -14.22
C THR A 98 -7.31 14.98 -13.29
N ASP A 99 -8.16 15.61 -12.48
CA ASP A 99 -7.78 16.62 -11.49
C ASP A 99 -7.45 15.96 -10.14
N TYR A 100 -6.44 16.48 -9.45
CA TYR A 100 -6.00 15.98 -8.16
C TYR A 100 -6.95 16.31 -7.01
N SER A 101 -7.92 17.22 -7.20
CA SER A 101 -8.93 17.57 -6.19
C SER A 101 -9.64 16.37 -5.57
N VAL A 102 -9.87 15.29 -6.35
CA VAL A 102 -10.47 14.04 -5.84
C VAL A 102 -9.62 13.32 -4.80
N THR A 103 -8.32 13.60 -4.76
CA THR A 103 -7.38 13.01 -3.80
C THR A 103 -7.40 13.69 -2.44
N ALA A 104 -8.15 14.78 -2.26
CA ALA A 104 -8.17 15.53 -1.01
C ALA A 104 -8.55 14.65 0.19
N GLY A 105 -7.78 14.80 1.28
CA GLY A 105 -7.99 14.05 2.52
C GLY A 105 -7.63 12.57 2.44
N SER A 106 -6.71 12.17 1.56
CA SER A 106 -6.25 10.77 1.51
C SER A 106 -5.33 10.42 2.68
N ASP A 107 -5.45 9.21 3.20
CA ASP A 107 -4.51 8.64 4.17
C ASP A 107 -3.25 8.09 3.49
N LEU A 108 -3.42 7.54 2.29
CA LEU A 108 -2.35 6.95 1.49
C LEU A 108 -2.47 7.37 0.02
N CYS A 109 -1.38 7.90 -0.54
CA CYS A 109 -1.27 8.24 -1.96
C CYS A 109 -0.22 7.32 -2.61
N ILE A 110 -0.66 6.45 -3.50
CA ILE A 110 0.17 5.48 -4.22
C ILE A 110 0.50 6.04 -5.60
N VAL A 111 1.78 6.35 -5.84
CA VAL A 111 2.24 6.90 -7.11
C VAL A 111 2.82 5.80 -7.97
N THR A 112 2.08 5.43 -9.01
CA THR A 112 2.48 4.44 -10.03
C THR A 112 2.75 5.08 -11.39
N ALA A 113 2.35 6.34 -11.57
CA ALA A 113 2.58 7.11 -12.78
C ALA A 113 4.08 7.26 -13.07
N GLY A 114 4.47 6.91 -14.29
CA GLY A 114 5.85 7.00 -14.76
C GLY A 114 5.91 7.09 -16.27
N ALA A 115 6.93 7.77 -16.77
CA ALA A 115 7.26 7.80 -18.18
C ALA A 115 7.72 6.41 -18.63
N ARG A 116 7.22 5.97 -19.79
CA ARG A 116 7.74 4.80 -20.48
C ARG A 116 9.05 5.17 -21.20
N GLN A 117 10.02 4.26 -21.16
CA GLN A 117 11.27 4.43 -21.91
C GLN A 117 10.98 4.36 -23.40
N ASN A 118 11.43 5.36 -24.14
CA ASN A 118 11.34 5.34 -25.60
C ASN A 118 12.51 4.53 -26.18
N PRO A 119 12.33 3.86 -27.33
CA PRO A 119 13.44 3.18 -28.01
C PRO A 119 14.62 4.13 -28.26
N GLY A 120 15.82 3.73 -27.84
CA GLY A 120 17.04 4.54 -27.97
C GLY A 120 17.22 5.65 -26.92
N GLU A 121 16.29 5.82 -25.98
CA GLU A 121 16.39 6.83 -24.92
C GLU A 121 17.41 6.41 -23.85
N SER A 122 18.30 7.34 -23.49
CA SER A 122 19.24 7.13 -22.40
C SER A 122 18.52 7.02 -21.05
N ARG A 123 19.09 6.25 -20.12
CA ARG A 123 18.55 6.12 -18.75
C ARG A 123 18.43 7.47 -18.05
N LEU A 124 19.35 8.40 -18.34
CA LEU A 124 19.36 9.75 -17.76
C LEU A 124 18.20 10.59 -18.28
N ASN A 125 17.88 10.53 -19.57
CA ASN A 125 16.76 11.27 -20.15
C ASN A 125 15.42 10.76 -19.61
N LEU A 126 15.28 9.44 -19.47
CA LEU A 126 14.10 8.82 -18.84
C LEU A 126 13.91 9.31 -17.40
N LEU A 127 15.01 9.36 -16.62
CA LEU A 127 15.02 9.90 -15.26
C LEU A 127 14.56 11.35 -15.22
N GLN A 128 15.09 12.21 -16.10
CA GLN A 128 14.71 13.62 -16.15
C GLN A 128 13.22 13.80 -16.46
N ARG A 129 12.65 13.01 -17.38
CA ARG A 129 11.21 13.03 -17.68
C ARG A 129 10.38 12.61 -16.46
N ASN A 130 10.80 11.56 -15.75
CA ASN A 130 10.12 11.14 -14.53
C ASN A 130 10.19 12.20 -13.43
N VAL A 131 11.33 12.86 -13.24
CA VAL A 131 11.44 13.99 -12.30
C VAL A 131 10.52 15.15 -12.72
N GLY A 132 10.47 15.48 -14.01
CA GLY A 132 9.56 16.49 -14.55
C GLY A 132 8.09 16.16 -14.33
N LEU A 133 7.72 14.87 -14.43
CA LEU A 133 6.39 14.38 -14.10
C LEU A 133 6.11 14.50 -12.59
N PHE A 134 7.04 14.06 -11.73
CA PHE A 134 6.89 14.11 -10.27
C PHE A 134 6.73 15.54 -9.74
N LYS A 135 7.39 16.53 -10.36
CA LYS A 135 7.19 17.96 -10.05
C LYS A 135 5.75 18.43 -10.25
N LYS A 136 4.98 17.77 -11.12
CA LYS A 136 3.57 18.07 -11.37
C LYS A 136 2.63 17.26 -10.49
N ILE A 137 3.04 16.06 -10.09
CA ILE A 137 2.20 15.13 -9.31
C ILE A 137 2.30 15.40 -7.81
N ILE A 138 3.52 15.49 -7.28
CA ILE A 138 3.76 15.41 -5.83
C ILE A 138 3.26 16.66 -5.07
N PRO A 139 3.52 17.91 -5.52
CA PRO A 139 3.09 19.08 -4.76
C PRO A 139 1.56 19.19 -4.59
N PRO A 140 0.72 18.96 -5.63
CA PRO A 140 -0.74 18.93 -5.45
C PRO A 140 -1.21 17.86 -4.45
N LEU A 141 -0.62 16.66 -4.48
CA LEU A 141 -0.95 15.60 -3.51
C LEU A 141 -0.63 16.02 -2.08
N ALA A 142 0.55 16.62 -1.87
CA ALA A 142 0.98 17.09 -0.55
C ALA A 142 0.12 18.25 -0.04
N GLN A 143 -0.35 19.12 -0.93
CA GLN A 143 -1.22 20.24 -0.57
C GLN A 143 -2.65 19.80 -0.23
N LEU A 144 -3.21 18.87 -1.00
CA LEU A 144 -4.58 18.39 -0.82
C LEU A 144 -4.71 17.34 0.27
N SER A 145 -3.62 16.63 0.58
CA SER A 145 -3.57 15.61 1.63
C SER A 145 -2.30 15.76 2.48
N PRO A 146 -2.22 16.80 3.32
CA PRO A 146 -1.00 17.13 4.09
C PRO A 146 -0.63 16.06 5.14
N ASP A 147 -1.58 15.22 5.54
CA ASP A 147 -1.41 14.15 6.52
C ASP A 147 -1.15 12.77 5.89
N ALA A 148 -1.18 12.67 4.55
CA ALA A 148 -1.01 11.40 3.84
C ALA A 148 0.39 10.78 4.00
N ILE A 149 0.45 9.48 3.75
CA ILE A 149 1.68 8.76 3.42
C ILE A 149 1.79 8.68 1.89
N LEU A 150 2.98 8.92 1.36
CA LEU A 150 3.29 8.71 -0.06
C LEU A 150 3.95 7.33 -0.24
N LEU A 151 3.37 6.49 -1.08
CA LEU A 151 3.94 5.22 -1.50
C LEU A 151 4.36 5.30 -2.98
N ILE A 152 5.67 5.34 -3.23
CA ILE A 152 6.23 5.46 -4.57
C ILE A 152 6.48 4.07 -5.14
N VAL A 153 5.82 3.75 -6.24
CA VAL A 153 5.96 2.47 -6.96
C VAL A 153 6.69 2.67 -8.30
N SER A 154 6.65 3.88 -8.85
CA SER A 154 7.28 4.23 -10.13
C SER A 154 8.79 3.98 -10.11
N ASN A 155 9.30 3.44 -11.21
CA ASN A 155 10.73 3.12 -11.35
C ASN A 155 11.53 4.22 -12.07
N PRO A 156 12.80 4.44 -11.67
CA PRO A 156 13.53 3.74 -10.62
C PRO A 156 13.14 4.21 -9.21
N VAL A 157 12.67 3.28 -8.38
CA VAL A 157 11.96 3.59 -7.13
C VAL A 157 12.80 4.36 -6.13
N ASP A 158 14.08 4.03 -5.95
CA ASP A 158 14.93 4.68 -4.94
C ASP A 158 15.11 6.18 -5.22
N VAL A 159 15.42 6.51 -6.49
CA VAL A 159 15.65 7.89 -6.93
C VAL A 159 14.33 8.67 -6.88
N LEU A 160 13.23 8.07 -7.36
CA LEU A 160 11.93 8.74 -7.39
C LEU A 160 11.32 8.92 -6.00
N THR A 161 11.63 8.01 -5.05
CA THR A 161 11.25 8.16 -3.64
C THR A 161 11.98 9.36 -3.02
N TYR A 162 13.28 9.50 -3.26
CA TYR A 162 14.04 10.66 -2.80
C TYR A 162 13.49 11.97 -3.39
N VAL A 163 13.19 11.98 -4.69
CA VAL A 163 12.61 13.15 -5.37
C VAL A 163 11.23 13.48 -4.81
N ALA A 164 10.36 12.50 -4.59
CA ALA A 164 9.05 12.71 -3.97
C ALA A 164 9.17 13.28 -2.55
N TRP A 165 10.13 12.80 -1.76
CA TRP A 165 10.40 13.35 -0.44
C TRP A 165 10.78 14.83 -0.49
N LYS A 166 11.70 15.20 -1.39
CA LYS A 166 12.11 16.61 -1.56
C LYS A 166 11.00 17.50 -2.09
N LEU A 167 10.14 17.00 -2.97
CA LEU A 167 9.05 17.78 -3.58
C LEU A 167 7.82 17.92 -2.68
N SER A 168 7.54 16.92 -1.83
CA SER A 168 6.38 16.94 -0.94
C SER A 168 6.59 17.81 0.30
N GLY A 169 7.83 17.95 0.76
CA GLY A 169 8.12 18.61 2.05
C GLY A 169 7.70 17.76 3.26
N PHE A 170 7.32 16.51 3.05
CA PHE A 170 6.92 15.61 4.13
C PHE A 170 8.12 15.16 4.98
N PRO A 171 7.90 14.78 6.25
CA PRO A 171 8.92 14.07 7.01
C PRO A 171 9.22 12.72 6.35
N SER A 172 10.47 12.26 6.47
CA SER A 172 10.96 11.08 5.75
C SER A 172 10.19 9.79 6.08
N ASN A 173 9.61 9.68 7.28
CA ASN A 173 8.79 8.55 7.69
C ASN A 173 7.43 8.45 6.97
N ARG A 174 7.04 9.46 6.19
CA ARG A 174 5.79 9.47 5.40
C ARG A 174 6.03 9.35 3.89
N VAL A 175 7.25 9.06 3.46
CA VAL A 175 7.57 8.84 2.04
C VAL A 175 8.29 7.51 1.91
N ILE A 176 7.58 6.52 1.37
CA ILE A 176 8.00 5.13 1.31
C ILE A 176 8.12 4.73 -0.15
N GLY A 177 9.24 4.14 -0.54
CA GLY A 177 9.36 3.45 -1.82
C GLY A 177 8.90 2.01 -1.68
N SER A 178 8.27 1.44 -2.71
CA SER A 178 7.97 0.00 -2.75
C SER A 178 9.23 -0.87 -2.64
N GLY A 179 10.39 -0.28 -2.93
CA GLY A 179 11.71 -0.88 -2.77
C GLY A 179 11.87 -2.13 -3.62
N THR A 180 12.60 -3.12 -3.09
CA THR A 180 12.87 -4.39 -3.75
C THR A 180 11.92 -5.50 -3.31
N ASN A 181 10.72 -5.19 -2.78
CA ASN A 181 9.80 -6.23 -2.32
C ASN A 181 9.45 -7.23 -3.43
N LEU A 182 9.24 -6.73 -4.65
CA LEU A 182 8.98 -7.55 -5.84
C LEU A 182 10.25 -8.26 -6.35
N ASP A 183 11.42 -7.62 -6.29
CA ASP A 183 12.67 -8.27 -6.72
C ASP A 183 13.12 -9.35 -5.73
N SER A 184 12.81 -9.18 -4.44
CA SER A 184 13.03 -10.18 -3.40
C SER A 184 12.05 -11.35 -3.51
N SER A 185 10.81 -11.13 -3.98
CA SER A 185 9.88 -12.25 -4.27
C SER A 185 10.27 -13.00 -5.54
N ARG A 186 10.73 -12.30 -6.58
CA ARG A 186 11.29 -12.93 -7.80
C ARG A 186 12.53 -13.76 -7.49
N PHE A 187 13.44 -13.23 -6.69
CA PHE A 187 14.64 -13.98 -6.28
C PHE A 187 14.27 -15.22 -5.46
N ARG A 188 13.33 -15.09 -4.51
CA ARG A 188 12.79 -16.25 -3.77
C ARG A 188 12.20 -17.31 -4.70
N PHE A 189 11.40 -16.89 -5.67
CA PHE A 189 10.79 -17.81 -6.63
C PHE A 189 11.85 -18.58 -7.45
N LEU A 190 12.88 -17.89 -7.96
CA LEU A 190 13.94 -18.53 -8.74
C LEU A 190 14.79 -19.50 -7.90
N ILE A 191 15.07 -19.15 -6.64
CA ILE A 191 15.77 -20.05 -5.71
C ILE A 191 14.89 -21.25 -5.36
N ALA A 192 13.59 -21.04 -5.13
CA ALA A 192 12.65 -22.09 -4.81
C ALA A 192 12.48 -23.08 -5.98
N ASP A 193 12.36 -22.57 -7.20
CA ASP A 193 12.31 -23.36 -8.44
C ASP A 193 13.60 -24.17 -8.64
N HIS A 194 14.76 -23.56 -8.37
CA HIS A 194 16.05 -24.27 -8.45
C HIS A 194 16.22 -25.36 -7.39
N LEU A 195 15.63 -25.17 -6.21
CA LEU A 195 15.72 -26.09 -5.07
C LEU A 195 14.54 -27.08 -4.98
N ASP A 196 13.57 -26.99 -5.91
CA ASP A 196 12.31 -27.76 -5.90
C ASP A 196 11.56 -27.69 -4.56
N VAL A 197 11.48 -26.48 -3.99
CA VAL A 197 10.75 -26.19 -2.74
C VAL A 197 9.72 -25.10 -2.97
N ASN A 198 8.77 -24.94 -2.04
CA ASN A 198 7.81 -23.85 -2.14
C ASN A 198 8.49 -22.50 -1.88
N ALA A 199 8.18 -21.48 -2.68
CA ALA A 199 8.73 -20.13 -2.52
C ALA A 199 8.39 -19.47 -1.17
N GLN A 200 7.34 -19.94 -0.48
CA GLN A 200 7.01 -19.49 0.87
C GLN A 200 8.03 -19.97 1.92
N ASP A 201 8.69 -21.10 1.67
CA ASP A 201 9.68 -21.69 2.58
C ASP A 201 11.07 -21.06 2.39
N VAL A 202 11.28 -20.32 1.29
CA VAL A 202 12.53 -19.63 1.00
C VAL A 202 12.51 -18.23 1.62
N GLN A 203 13.29 -18.05 2.67
CA GLN A 203 13.45 -16.75 3.32
C GLN A 203 14.64 -15.98 2.73
N VAL A 204 14.36 -14.93 1.97
CA VAL A 204 15.38 -13.99 1.48
C VAL A 204 15.25 -12.69 2.27
N LYS A 205 16.27 -12.38 3.07
CA LYS A 205 16.36 -11.08 3.76
C LYS A 205 17.13 -10.10 2.87
N PRO A 206 16.50 -8.98 2.43
CA PRO A 206 17.24 -7.89 1.79
C PRO A 206 18.11 -7.23 2.86
N THR A 207 19.37 -7.64 2.96
CA THR A 207 20.32 -7.03 3.89
C THR A 207 20.97 -5.85 3.18
N VAL A 208 20.63 -4.63 3.57
CA VAL A 208 21.36 -3.43 3.16
C VAL A 208 22.62 -3.34 4.03
N HIS A 209 23.77 -3.76 3.49
CA HIS A 209 25.06 -3.29 4.00
C HIS A 209 25.48 -2.10 3.15
N LEU A 210 25.64 -0.94 3.80
CA LEU A 210 26.42 0.17 3.25
C LEU A 210 27.87 -0.32 3.17
N ILE A 211 28.26 -0.88 2.03
CA ILE A 211 29.66 -1.29 1.80
C ILE A 211 30.41 -0.04 1.33
N GLU A 212 31.20 0.56 2.24
CA GLU A 212 32.34 1.39 1.85
C GLU A 212 33.31 0.51 1.05
N VAL A 213 33.67 0.96 -0.16
CA VAL A 213 34.52 0.20 -1.07
C VAL A 213 35.99 0.47 -0.72
N HIS A 214 36.68 -0.52 -0.16
CA HIS A 214 38.15 -0.55 -0.18
C HIS A 214 38.68 -2.00 -0.19
N GLY A 215 39.41 -2.36 -1.26
CA GLY A 215 40.47 -3.37 -1.22
C GLY A 215 40.08 -4.85 -1.40
N LEU A 216 40.37 -5.36 -2.60
CA LEU A 216 40.59 -6.76 -3.02
C LEU A 216 40.88 -7.82 -1.94
N CYS A 217 40.12 -8.92 -1.90
CA CYS A 217 40.64 -10.31 -1.85
C CYS A 217 39.52 -11.36 -2.05
N SER A 218 39.87 -12.46 -2.74
CA SER A 218 39.01 -13.41 -3.44
C SER A 218 38.07 -14.29 -2.58
N TYR A 219 36.80 -14.38 -3.01
CA TYR A 219 35.89 -15.52 -2.76
C TYR A 219 35.14 -15.83 -4.07
N HIS A 220 34.87 -17.10 -4.35
CA HIS A 220 34.08 -17.51 -5.52
C HIS A 220 32.63 -17.01 -5.38
N LEU A 221 32.38 -15.83 -5.92
CA LEU A 221 31.08 -15.17 -6.03
C LEU A 221 30.44 -15.58 -7.36
N VAL A 222 29.27 -16.22 -7.30
CA VAL A 222 28.38 -16.31 -8.48
C VAL A 222 27.75 -14.92 -8.64
N SER A 223 28.43 -14.07 -9.39
CA SER A 223 27.99 -12.73 -9.77
C SER A 223 27.23 -12.80 -11.09
N ILE A 224 25.91 -12.63 -11.06
CA ILE A 224 25.11 -12.42 -12.27
C ILE A 224 24.38 -11.07 -12.14
N GLY A 225 24.95 -10.06 -12.81
CA GLY A 225 24.25 -8.87 -13.33
C GLY A 225 23.59 -7.91 -12.32
N PHE A 226 24.23 -6.76 -12.09
CA PHE A 226 23.75 -5.62 -11.28
C PHE A 226 23.66 -5.87 -9.76
N ALA A 227 24.85 -5.86 -9.15
CA ALA A 227 25.15 -5.51 -7.75
C ALA A 227 24.06 -5.83 -6.71
N ARG A 228 24.14 -7.02 -6.10
CA ARG A 228 24.01 -7.26 -4.65
C ARG A 228 24.06 -8.77 -4.36
N THR A 229 24.87 -9.16 -3.37
CA THR A 229 25.03 -10.54 -2.89
C THR A 229 23.86 -10.89 -1.95
N TYR A 230 23.21 -12.03 -2.17
CA TYR A 230 22.17 -12.56 -1.27
C TYR A 230 22.75 -13.72 -0.44
N ILE A 231 22.53 -13.71 0.88
CA ILE A 231 22.82 -14.85 1.76
C ILE A 231 21.52 -15.64 1.92
N VAL A 232 21.49 -16.88 1.43
CA VAL A 232 20.36 -17.81 1.59
C VAL A 232 20.60 -18.63 2.85
N TYR A 233 19.71 -18.53 3.84
CA TYR A 233 19.66 -19.45 4.97
C TYR A 233 18.61 -20.51 4.68
N ILE A 234 19.03 -21.77 4.56
CA ILE A 234 18.11 -22.92 4.49
C ILE A 234 17.97 -23.42 5.93
N GLY A 235 16.80 -23.21 6.53
CA GLY A 235 16.45 -23.83 7.81
C GLY A 235 15.89 -25.21 7.53
N SER A 236 16.61 -26.25 7.95
CA SER A 236 16.09 -27.61 8.00
C SER A 236 15.27 -27.80 9.27
N SER A 237 14.00 -28.18 9.13
CA SER A 237 13.21 -28.83 10.17
C SER A 237 13.38 -30.34 10.08
#